data_AF-A0A968NIS9-F1
#
_entry.id   AF-A0A968NIS9-F1
#
_cell.length_a   1.000
_cell.length_b   1.000
_cell.length_c   1.000
_cell.angle_alpha   90.00
_cell.angle_beta   90.00
_cell.angle_gamma   90.00
#
_symmetry.space_group_name_H-M   'P 1'
#
loop_
_entity.id
_entity.type
_entity.pdbx_description
1 polymer ?
#
loop_
_entity_poly.entity_id
_entity_poly.type
_entity_poly.pdbx_seq_one_letter_code
_entity_poly.pdbx_strand_id
1 'polypeptide(L)'
;MYWKIILSILAFAGSALMGSSRAAAQSANNNLTCNYSGWAIPPVTDTTTVTGTDVGVRVGINRDFGGVGVQFDLINNLFPRNPLNILEARSAAGSGWQTSYLFIDQTRNRFIVFNQGAGNAVSSQWGLKNTFDNRSGLRATSWNPLYSDHIHPNRNWGVTIGTSPCQGNALSFDDGMLTISTNTVRTKRGTVVSLTNQYTLRPRVNQSWESWAIEQAFYLNKRVASEKNLRVYLRGYGKTWLEGPIRPSELYSIQNSLSGSCTSTKCDYQTKNLEYAVMVWNVMGRDIGVAIRPNNTPSFYGHLNMVKSGIDGCSNPSDHNCGSIDWHTVLQNTPNFTAIANLQRKYAVTYYVGTLEQLADLGFTIK
;
A
#
# COMPACT_ATOMS: atom_id res chain seq x y z
N MET A 1 -0.26 -23.23 9.30
CA MET A 1 -1.34 -24.22 9.04
C MET A 1 -2.20 -23.67 7.90
N TYR A 2 -1.96 -24.25 6.72
CA TYR A 2 -2.74 -24.25 5.47
C TYR A 2 -3.54 -23.02 5.02
N TRP A 3 -3.07 -22.37 3.95
CA TRP A 3 -3.95 -21.78 2.93
C TRP A 3 -3.50 -22.23 1.53
N LYS A 4 -4.44 -22.88 0.84
CA LYS A 4 -4.35 -23.53 -0.46
C LYS A 4 -4.83 -22.57 -1.57
N ILE A 5 -4.09 -22.59 -2.69
CA ILE A 5 -4.53 -22.53 -4.09
C ILE A 5 -5.29 -21.29 -4.58
N ILE A 6 -4.64 -20.56 -5.50
CA ILE A 6 -5.29 -20.11 -6.75
C ILE A 6 -4.39 -20.53 -7.91
N LEU A 7 -4.85 -21.49 -8.71
CA LEU A 7 -4.37 -21.75 -10.06
C LEU A 7 -5.49 -22.39 -10.88
N SER A 8 -5.93 -21.69 -11.92
CA SER A 8 -6.74 -22.11 -13.08
C SER A 8 -6.88 -20.83 -13.92
N ILE A 9 -6.27 -20.63 -15.09
CA ILE A 9 -6.27 -21.47 -16.31
C ILE A 9 -4.92 -21.29 -17.05
N LEU A 10 -4.37 -22.40 -17.53
CA LEU A 10 -3.21 -22.49 -18.44
C LEU A 10 -3.66 -22.41 -19.91
N ALA A 11 -2.88 -21.72 -20.73
CA ALA A 11 -2.68 -22.08 -22.13
C ALA A 11 -1.16 -22.06 -22.42
N PHE A 12 -0.65 -23.18 -22.91
CA PHE A 12 0.74 -23.45 -23.27
C PHE A 12 1.15 -22.65 -24.51
N ALA A 13 2.35 -22.05 -24.49
CA ALA A 13 3.35 -22.11 -25.56
C ALA A 13 4.59 -21.24 -25.23
N GLY A 14 5.77 -21.78 -25.53
CA GLY A 14 6.89 -20.97 -26.04
C GLY A 14 7.99 -20.55 -25.08
N SER A 15 9.02 -21.37 -24.97
CA SER A 15 10.35 -21.05 -24.44
C SER A 15 11.01 -19.88 -25.21
N ALA A 16 11.72 -18.98 -24.51
CA ALA A 16 13.13 -18.62 -24.78
C ALA A 16 13.61 -17.34 -24.05
N LEU A 17 14.90 -17.39 -23.73
CA LEU A 17 15.85 -16.33 -23.38
C LEU A 17 15.95 -15.87 -21.91
N MET A 18 16.89 -16.57 -21.28
CA MET A 18 17.59 -16.32 -20.03
C MET A 18 18.28 -14.95 -19.99
N GLY A 19 18.20 -14.29 -18.84
CA GLY A 19 19.13 -13.24 -18.44
C GLY A 19 19.75 -13.59 -17.11
N SER A 20 21.00 -14.07 -17.11
CA SER A 20 21.81 -14.16 -15.89
C SER A 20 22.23 -12.75 -15.48
N SER A 21 21.65 -12.20 -14.41
CA SER A 21 22.25 -11.06 -13.72
C SER A 21 23.10 -11.59 -12.57
N ARG A 22 24.41 -11.39 -12.68
CA ARG A 22 25.37 -11.58 -11.59
C ARG A 22 24.98 -10.66 -10.42
N ALA A 23 25.11 -11.17 -9.20
CA ALA A 23 25.06 -10.38 -7.98
C ALA A 23 26.09 -9.23 -8.09
N ALA A 24 25.61 -7.98 -8.11
CA ALA A 24 26.47 -6.83 -8.05
C ALA A 24 26.92 -6.65 -6.59
N ALA A 25 28.21 -6.86 -6.33
CA ALA A 25 28.85 -6.51 -5.08
C ALA A 25 28.72 -5.00 -4.81
N GLN A 26 28.52 -4.67 -3.53
CA GLN A 26 28.39 -3.32 -2.96
C GLN A 26 29.34 -2.30 -3.60
N SER A 27 28.77 -1.34 -4.34
CA SER A 27 29.24 0.04 -4.17
C SER A 27 28.41 0.66 -3.06
N ALA A 28 29.07 1.36 -2.13
CA ALA A 28 28.39 2.23 -1.17
C ALA A 28 27.62 3.29 -1.97
N ASN A 29 26.38 2.99 -2.30
CA ASN A 29 25.50 3.94 -2.93
C ASN A 29 25.14 4.95 -1.83
N ASN A 30 25.67 6.18 -1.92
CA ASN A 30 25.45 7.26 -0.94
C ASN A 30 23.97 7.60 -0.68
N ASN A 31 23.06 6.96 -1.44
CA ASN A 31 21.62 7.07 -1.31
C ASN A 31 20.97 5.90 -0.57
N LEU A 32 21.68 4.86 -0.14
CA LEU A 32 21.09 3.73 0.59
C LEU A 32 21.16 3.94 2.11
N THR A 33 20.00 4.05 2.75
CA THR A 33 19.85 3.98 4.21
C THR A 33 19.78 2.51 4.63
N CYS A 34 20.59 2.12 5.60
CA CYS A 34 20.64 0.77 6.16
C CYS A 34 20.52 0.79 7.68
N ASN A 35 20.12 -0.34 8.27
CA ASN A 35 20.12 -0.58 9.71
C ASN A 35 19.30 0.45 10.51
N TYR A 36 18.29 1.07 9.90
CA TYR A 36 17.35 1.90 10.65
C TYR A 36 16.49 0.99 11.53
N SER A 37 16.24 1.39 12.77
CA SER A 37 15.58 0.55 13.77
C SER A 37 14.26 -0.03 13.22
N GLY A 38 14.10 -1.36 13.22
CA GLY A 38 12.96 -2.08 12.63
C GLY A 38 11.59 -1.55 13.03
N TRP A 39 11.47 -1.00 14.24
CA TRP A 39 10.21 -0.52 14.82
C TRP A 39 10.08 1.01 14.90
N ALA A 40 11.14 1.75 14.56
CA ALA A 40 11.08 3.19 14.59
C ALA A 40 10.24 3.72 13.42
N ILE A 41 9.49 4.79 13.66
CA ILE A 41 8.85 5.55 12.58
C ILE A 41 9.94 6.39 11.92
N PRO A 42 10.23 6.25 10.62
CA PRO A 42 11.11 7.17 9.93
C PRO A 42 10.53 8.58 9.95
N PRO A 43 11.35 9.62 10.18
CA PRO A 43 10.85 10.99 10.28
C PRO A 43 10.22 11.45 8.97
N VAL A 44 9.27 12.37 9.06
CA VAL A 44 8.73 13.03 7.87
C VAL A 44 9.79 14.02 7.35
N THR A 45 10.15 13.94 6.08
CA THR A 45 11.16 14.83 5.47
C THR A 45 10.57 15.83 4.49
N ASP A 46 9.39 15.51 3.95
CA ASP A 46 8.66 16.32 2.98
C ASP A 46 7.18 16.19 3.27
N THR A 47 6.48 17.32 3.20
CA THR A 47 5.04 17.39 3.46
C THR A 47 4.35 18.24 2.43
N THR A 48 3.10 17.89 2.14
CA THR A 48 2.15 18.77 1.46
C THR A 48 0.84 18.80 2.26
N THR A 49 0.18 19.96 2.27
CA THR A 49 -1.16 20.12 2.88
C THR A 49 -2.10 20.66 1.83
N VAL A 50 -3.29 20.08 1.74
CA VAL A 50 -4.36 20.50 0.85
C VAL A 50 -5.65 20.59 1.66
N THR A 51 -6.41 21.65 1.42
CA THR A 51 -7.58 22.01 2.23
C THR A 51 -8.81 22.08 1.33
N GLY A 52 -9.80 21.23 1.61
CA GLY A 52 -11.16 21.35 1.10
C GLY A 52 -11.99 22.27 2.00
N THR A 53 -13.31 22.27 1.83
CA THR A 53 -14.18 23.21 2.55
C THR A 53 -14.25 22.87 4.03
N ASP A 54 -14.55 21.61 4.35
CA ASP A 54 -14.78 21.14 5.72
C ASP A 54 -13.63 20.33 6.29
N VAL A 55 -12.79 19.80 5.41
CA VAL A 55 -11.73 18.85 5.72
C VAL A 55 -10.47 19.25 4.98
N GLY A 56 -9.34 19.16 5.67
CA GLY A 56 -8.00 19.21 5.07
C GLY A 56 -7.28 17.88 5.22
N VAL A 57 -6.22 17.71 4.44
CA VAL A 57 -5.31 16.57 4.55
C VAL A 57 -3.88 17.07 4.52
N ARG A 58 -3.06 16.54 5.44
CA ARG A 58 -1.60 16.69 5.37
C ARG A 58 -0.97 15.34 5.13
N VAL A 59 -0.20 15.24 4.06
CA VAL A 59 0.54 14.04 3.69
C VAL A 59 2.01 14.32 3.90
N GLY A 60 2.71 13.38 4.52
CA GLY A 60 4.15 13.41 4.70
C GLY A 60 4.80 12.12 4.25
N ILE A 61 5.95 12.26 3.59
CA ILE A 61 6.79 11.14 3.14
C ILE A 61 8.16 11.19 3.81
N ASN A 62 8.88 10.07 3.76
CA ASN A 62 10.30 10.05 4.05
C ASN A 62 11.11 9.84 2.75
N ARG A 63 11.92 10.85 2.39
CA ARG A 63 12.72 10.85 1.17
C ARG A 63 13.84 9.83 1.19
N ASP A 64 14.36 9.47 2.36
CA ASP A 64 15.43 8.48 2.55
C ASP A 64 14.92 7.03 2.40
N PHE A 65 13.60 6.85 2.31
CA PHE A 65 12.91 5.57 2.07
C PHE A 65 12.07 5.61 0.79
N GLY A 66 12.63 6.15 -0.29
CA GLY A 66 11.98 6.17 -1.61
C GLY A 66 10.72 7.02 -1.66
N GLY A 67 10.41 7.79 -0.61
CA GLY A 67 9.18 8.54 -0.44
C GLY A 67 8.02 7.76 0.16
N VAL A 68 8.24 6.68 0.93
CA VAL A 68 7.13 6.02 1.62
C VAL A 68 6.37 7.05 2.47
N GLY A 69 5.03 7.01 2.40
CA GLY A 69 4.18 7.85 3.23
C GLY A 69 4.26 7.42 4.70
N VAL A 70 4.69 8.34 5.54
CA VAL A 70 4.84 8.16 7.00
C VAL A 70 3.86 9.03 7.80
N GLN A 71 3.10 9.88 7.11
CA GLN A 71 2.07 10.74 7.70
C GLN A 71 0.88 10.89 6.74
N PHE A 72 -0.32 10.68 7.27
CA PHE A 72 -1.57 11.03 6.60
C PHE A 72 -2.51 11.58 7.67
N ASP A 73 -2.55 12.90 7.79
CA ASP A 73 -3.38 13.56 8.78
C ASP A 73 -4.74 13.93 8.18
N LEU A 74 -5.80 13.52 8.86
CA LEU A 74 -7.14 14.05 8.64
C LEU A 74 -7.31 15.32 9.49
N ILE A 75 -7.68 16.43 8.85
CA ILE A 75 -7.86 17.72 9.49
C ILE A 75 -9.34 18.10 9.43
N ASN A 76 -9.98 18.22 10.59
CA ASN A 76 -11.27 18.90 10.68
C ASN A 76 -11.02 20.42 10.65
N ASN A 77 -11.52 21.13 9.64
CA ASN A 77 -11.23 22.56 9.46
C ASN A 77 -11.81 23.45 10.58
N LEU A 78 -12.75 22.94 11.39
CA LEU A 78 -13.20 23.62 12.61
C LEU A 78 -12.18 23.54 13.75
N PHE A 79 -11.28 22.55 13.72
CA PHE A 79 -10.25 22.31 14.73
C PHE A 79 -8.87 22.04 14.08
N PRO A 80 -8.33 22.97 13.27
CA PRO A 80 -7.20 22.70 12.39
C PRO A 80 -5.87 22.42 13.12
N ARG A 81 -5.80 22.75 14.41
CA ARG A 81 -4.63 22.49 15.28
C ARG A 81 -4.58 21.06 15.84
N ASN A 82 -5.62 20.26 15.63
CA ASN A 82 -5.72 18.88 16.13
C ASN A 82 -5.84 17.87 14.96
N PRO A 83 -4.81 17.75 14.11
CA PRO A 83 -4.80 16.73 13.06
C PRO A 83 -4.83 15.32 13.64
N LEU A 84 -5.51 14.39 12.96
CA LEU A 84 -5.47 12.97 13.28
C LEU A 84 -4.62 12.22 12.26
N ASN A 85 -3.40 11.82 12.63
CA ASN A 85 -2.61 10.90 11.80
C ASN A 85 -3.23 9.50 11.84
N ILE A 86 -3.61 8.96 10.68
CA ILE A 86 -4.25 7.65 10.58
C ILE A 86 -3.28 6.53 10.19
N LEU A 87 -2.05 6.86 9.77
CA LEU A 87 -1.09 5.86 9.32
C LEU A 87 -0.43 5.13 10.49
N GLU A 88 -0.31 3.81 10.34
CA GLU A 88 0.71 3.04 11.04
C GLU A 88 2.00 3.13 10.22
N ALA A 89 3.00 3.84 10.75
CA ALA A 89 4.27 4.04 10.06
C ALA A 89 5.45 3.42 10.82
N ARG A 90 5.19 2.64 11.88
CA ARG A 90 6.23 1.87 12.59
C ARG A 90 6.69 0.75 11.68
N SER A 91 7.89 0.92 11.17
CA SER A 91 8.41 0.24 9.98
C SER A 91 7.91 0.86 8.67
N ALA A 92 8.41 2.02 8.20
CA ALA A 92 8.05 2.51 6.83
C ALA A 92 8.45 1.51 5.72
N ALA A 93 9.31 0.57 6.09
CA ALA A 93 9.74 -0.59 5.35
C ALA A 93 8.68 -1.70 5.15
N GLY A 94 7.59 -1.68 5.91
CA GLY A 94 6.47 -2.57 5.67
C GLY A 94 5.18 -2.20 6.41
N SER A 95 5.06 -0.90 6.69
CA SER A 95 3.90 -0.15 7.14
C SER A 95 3.99 1.26 6.52
N GLY A 96 2.94 2.07 6.59
CA GLY A 96 2.84 3.39 5.98
C GLY A 96 1.92 3.42 4.76
N TRP A 97 2.18 4.34 3.83
CA TRP A 97 1.50 4.38 2.54
C TRP A 97 2.51 4.14 1.43
N GLN A 98 2.40 2.99 0.77
CA GLN A 98 3.43 2.52 -0.15
C GLN A 98 2.88 1.69 -1.31
N THR A 99 3.73 1.54 -2.32
CA THR A 99 3.50 0.61 -3.43
C THR A 99 4.38 -0.62 -3.25
N SER A 100 3.79 -1.79 -3.48
CA SER A 100 4.50 -3.07 -3.56
C SER A 100 4.14 -3.79 -4.85
N TYR A 101 5.05 -4.64 -5.32
CA TYR A 101 4.78 -5.51 -6.44
C TYR A 101 5.52 -6.84 -6.28
N LEU A 102 5.06 -7.86 -6.99
CA LEU A 102 5.67 -9.17 -6.95
C LEU A 102 5.80 -9.79 -8.34
N PHE A 103 6.82 -10.62 -8.47
CA PHE A 103 6.99 -11.54 -9.60
C PHE A 103 6.77 -12.98 -9.15
N ILE A 104 6.16 -13.78 -10.03
CA ILE A 104 6.26 -15.25 -9.97
C ILE A 104 7.40 -15.68 -10.90
N ASP A 105 8.46 -16.20 -10.29
CA ASP A 105 9.65 -16.72 -10.98
C ASP A 105 9.47 -18.22 -11.23
N GLN A 106 9.09 -18.60 -12.46
CA GLN A 106 8.94 -20.02 -12.81
C GLN A 106 10.25 -20.79 -12.75
N THR A 107 11.38 -20.14 -13.05
CA THR A 107 12.68 -20.81 -13.20
C THR A 107 13.24 -21.27 -11.87
N ARG A 108 12.96 -20.53 -10.79
CA ARG A 108 13.39 -20.86 -9.43
C ARG A 108 12.23 -21.21 -8.51
N ASN A 109 11.05 -21.42 -9.07
CA ASN A 109 9.82 -21.77 -8.36
C ASN A 109 9.59 -20.92 -7.09
N ARG A 110 9.51 -19.60 -7.22
CA ARG A 110 9.43 -18.68 -6.07
C ARG A 110 8.59 -17.44 -6.34
N PHE A 111 8.10 -16.83 -5.27
CA PHE A 111 7.65 -15.44 -5.31
C PHE A 111 8.80 -14.51 -4.94
N ILE A 112 8.87 -13.35 -5.58
CA ILE A 112 9.82 -12.28 -5.26
C ILE A 112 9.00 -11.02 -5.02
N VAL A 113 9.11 -10.44 -3.83
CA VAL A 113 8.33 -9.27 -3.41
C VAL A 113 9.23 -8.06 -3.30
N PHE A 114 8.76 -6.94 -3.85
CA PHE A 114 9.45 -5.66 -3.91
C PHE A 114 8.57 -4.59 -3.27
N ASN A 115 9.19 -3.73 -2.46
CA ASN A 115 8.52 -2.58 -1.86
C ASN A 115 9.28 -1.30 -2.20
N GLN A 116 8.58 -0.16 -2.15
CA GLN A 116 9.17 1.18 -2.32
C GLN A 116 10.24 1.49 -1.26
N GLY A 117 10.05 0.98 -0.03
CA GLY A 117 11.02 0.90 1.07
C GLY A 117 10.79 -0.42 1.80
N ALA A 118 11.78 -0.95 2.51
CA ALA A 118 11.75 -2.38 2.90
C ALA A 118 12.51 -2.69 4.20
N GLY A 119 12.25 -3.84 4.82
CA GLY A 119 12.75 -4.13 6.18
C GLY A 119 11.82 -4.82 7.16
N ASN A 120 10.64 -5.30 6.74
CA ASN A 120 9.83 -6.19 7.58
C ASN A 120 10.34 -7.63 7.56
N ALA A 121 11.05 -8.03 6.50
CA ALA A 121 11.52 -9.41 6.35
C ALA A 121 12.94 -9.62 6.91
N VAL A 122 13.58 -8.57 7.42
CA VAL A 122 14.90 -8.57 8.05
C VAL A 122 14.84 -7.75 9.34
N SER A 123 15.83 -7.85 10.23
CA SER A 123 15.79 -7.21 11.56
C SER A 123 15.88 -5.67 11.57
N SER A 124 15.88 -5.02 10.41
CA SER A 124 16.09 -3.58 10.27
C SER A 124 15.45 -3.01 9.01
N GLN A 125 15.15 -1.72 9.02
CA GLN A 125 14.66 -1.01 7.85
C GLN A 125 15.78 -0.50 6.96
N TRP A 126 15.48 -0.45 5.67
CA TRP A 126 16.34 0.11 4.64
C TRP A 126 15.51 0.83 3.57
N GLY A 127 16.15 1.75 2.87
CA GLY A 127 15.47 2.60 1.90
C GLY A 127 16.45 3.35 1.01
N LEU A 128 16.01 3.68 -0.21
CA LEU A 128 16.79 4.48 -1.13
C LEU A 128 16.32 5.91 -1.10
N LYS A 129 17.24 6.83 -0.85
CA LYS A 129 17.02 8.27 -0.91
C LYS A 129 16.55 8.71 -2.29
N ASN A 130 15.57 9.60 -2.32
CA ASN A 130 15.11 10.28 -3.52
C ASN A 130 15.07 11.79 -3.28
N THR A 131 14.94 12.56 -4.36
CA THR A 131 14.74 14.01 -4.35
C THR A 131 13.30 14.30 -4.75
N PHE A 132 12.66 15.26 -4.07
CA PHE A 132 11.25 15.60 -4.31
C PHE A 132 11.07 17.07 -4.71
N ASP A 133 10.19 17.31 -5.68
CA ASP A 133 9.60 18.60 -5.96
C ASP A 133 8.23 18.69 -5.26
N ASN A 134 8.06 19.75 -4.46
CA ASN A 134 6.91 19.95 -3.59
C ASN A 134 5.94 21.04 -4.08
N ARG A 135 6.13 21.61 -5.28
CA ARG A 135 5.32 22.75 -5.78
C ARG A 135 3.85 22.41 -6.09
N SER A 136 3.54 21.16 -6.41
CA SER A 136 2.19 20.74 -6.84
C SER A 136 1.79 19.36 -6.30
N GLY A 137 2.23 19.06 -5.07
CA GLY A 137 2.22 17.72 -4.50
C GLY A 137 3.64 17.23 -4.26
N LEU A 138 3.83 15.95 -3.95
CA LEU A 138 5.14 15.36 -3.68
C LEU A 138 5.57 14.51 -4.87
N ARG A 139 6.49 15.01 -5.68
CA ARG A 139 6.94 14.31 -6.90
C ARG A 139 8.42 13.96 -6.82
N ALA A 140 8.74 12.67 -6.84
CA ALA A 140 10.11 12.22 -6.97
C ALA A 140 10.69 12.70 -8.32
N THR A 141 11.89 13.25 -8.29
CA THR A 141 12.59 13.78 -9.48
C THR A 141 13.69 12.86 -9.97
N SER A 142 13.94 11.75 -9.26
CA SER A 142 14.92 10.74 -9.65
C SER A 142 14.33 9.32 -9.57
N TRP A 143 14.95 8.41 -10.33
CA TRP A 143 14.60 6.99 -10.35
C TRP A 143 15.41 6.25 -9.29
N ASN A 144 14.74 5.45 -8.47
CA ASN A 144 15.40 4.57 -7.50
C ASN A 144 15.30 3.11 -7.95
N PRO A 145 16.39 2.31 -7.83
CA PRO A 145 16.29 0.86 -7.94
C PRO A 145 15.23 0.33 -6.99
N LEU A 146 14.44 -0.63 -7.44
CA LEU A 146 13.55 -1.40 -6.58
C LEU A 146 14.24 -2.71 -6.26
N TYR A 147 14.56 -2.87 -4.98
CA TYR A 147 15.17 -4.07 -4.45
C TYR A 147 14.09 -4.96 -3.82
N SER A 148 14.28 -6.27 -3.92
CA SER A 148 13.40 -7.22 -3.26
C SER A 148 13.51 -7.06 -1.74
N ASP A 149 12.37 -7.09 -1.06
CA ASP A 149 12.29 -7.15 0.41
C ASP A 149 12.40 -8.60 0.88
N HIS A 150 11.77 -9.54 0.16
CA HIS A 150 11.85 -10.95 0.48
C HIS A 150 11.49 -11.85 -0.70
N ILE A 151 11.77 -13.14 -0.52
CA ILE A 151 11.32 -14.20 -1.41
C ILE A 151 10.58 -15.29 -0.65
N HIS A 152 9.67 -15.96 -1.35
CA HIS A 152 9.00 -17.17 -0.87
C HIS A 152 9.43 -18.37 -1.72
N PRO A 153 10.39 -19.18 -1.25
CA PRO A 153 10.85 -20.36 -1.99
C PRO A 153 9.72 -21.39 -2.12
N ASN A 154 9.77 -22.16 -3.20
CA ASN A 154 8.76 -23.16 -3.53
C ASN A 154 7.33 -22.61 -3.60
N ARG A 155 7.18 -21.31 -3.83
CA ARG A 155 5.90 -20.58 -3.80
C ARG A 155 5.14 -20.80 -2.48
N ASN A 156 5.87 -20.97 -1.39
CA ASN A 156 5.29 -21.20 -0.09
C ASN A 156 5.32 -19.90 0.73
N TRP A 157 4.17 -19.23 0.81
CA TRP A 157 3.99 -18.03 1.63
C TRP A 157 4.30 -18.24 3.13
N GLY A 158 4.29 -19.49 3.61
CA GLY A 158 4.66 -19.83 4.98
C GLY A 158 6.18 -19.88 5.23
N VAL A 159 6.99 -19.74 4.18
CA VAL A 159 8.45 -19.66 4.28
C VAL A 159 8.90 -18.35 3.64
N THR A 160 9.49 -17.47 4.44
CA THR A 160 9.97 -16.17 4.00
C THR A 160 11.48 -16.11 4.18
N ILE A 161 12.20 -15.70 3.13
CA ILE A 161 13.62 -15.37 3.21
C ILE A 161 13.73 -13.87 2.96
N GLY A 162 14.09 -13.12 4.01
CA GLY A 162 14.38 -11.70 3.91
C GLY A 162 15.57 -11.42 2.99
N THR A 163 15.43 -10.37 2.20
CA THR A 163 16.48 -9.87 1.30
C THR A 163 16.67 -8.38 1.50
N SER A 164 17.91 -7.90 1.38
CA SER A 164 18.23 -6.48 1.50
C SER A 164 19.45 -6.12 0.66
N PRO A 165 19.45 -4.96 -0.01
CA PRO A 165 20.67 -4.42 -0.62
C PRO A 165 21.76 -4.14 0.44
N CYS A 166 21.38 -3.91 1.70
CA CYS A 166 22.33 -3.76 2.82
C CYS A 166 23.10 -5.05 3.13
N GLN A 167 22.51 -6.20 2.80
CA GLN A 167 23.10 -7.54 2.99
C GLN A 167 23.67 -8.12 1.68
N GLY A 168 23.54 -7.40 0.55
CA GLY A 168 24.03 -7.85 -0.75
C GLY A 168 23.29 -9.04 -1.37
N ASN A 169 22.13 -9.42 -0.83
CA ASN A 169 21.35 -10.59 -1.28
C ASN A 169 20.03 -10.21 -2.00
N ALA A 170 19.69 -8.92 -2.10
CA ALA A 170 18.49 -8.46 -2.79
C ALA A 170 18.59 -8.49 -4.32
N LEU A 171 17.46 -8.77 -4.97
CA LEU A 171 17.29 -8.73 -6.41
C LEU A 171 16.77 -7.36 -6.83
N SER A 172 17.12 -6.88 -8.02
CA SER A 172 16.56 -5.65 -8.58
C SER A 172 16.44 -5.75 -10.09
N PHE A 173 15.24 -5.45 -10.61
CA PHE A 173 14.91 -5.55 -12.03
C PHE A 173 14.30 -4.26 -12.60
N ASP A 174 13.66 -3.46 -11.75
CA ASP A 174 12.97 -2.23 -12.13
C ASP A 174 13.49 -1.05 -11.32
N ASP A 175 13.26 0.15 -11.85
CA ASP A 175 13.30 1.40 -11.11
C ASP A 175 11.89 1.89 -10.80
N GLY A 176 11.76 2.63 -9.71
CA GLY A 176 10.51 3.25 -9.25
C GLY A 176 10.64 4.76 -9.07
N MET A 177 9.51 5.44 -9.26
CA MET A 177 9.38 6.88 -9.01
C MET A 177 7.97 7.20 -8.50
N LEU A 178 7.89 7.76 -7.29
CA LEU A 178 6.64 8.16 -6.64
C LEU A 178 6.15 9.53 -7.14
N THR A 179 4.85 9.70 -7.29
CA THR A 179 4.20 11.00 -7.40
C THR A 179 2.91 11.00 -6.61
N ILE A 180 2.77 11.90 -5.65
CA ILE A 180 1.52 12.20 -4.95
C ILE A 180 1.05 13.56 -5.43
N SER A 181 0.06 13.60 -6.32
CA SER A 181 -0.57 14.86 -6.72
C SER A 181 -1.74 15.20 -5.82
N THR A 182 -1.98 16.49 -5.62
CA THR A 182 -3.02 17.02 -4.74
C THR A 182 -3.94 17.96 -5.51
N ASN A 183 -5.25 17.84 -5.32
CA ASN A 183 -6.25 18.73 -5.92
C ASN A 183 -7.47 18.86 -4.99
N THR A 184 -8.40 19.74 -5.35
CA THR A 184 -9.73 19.82 -4.74
C THR A 184 -10.81 19.59 -5.81
N VAL A 185 -11.89 18.90 -5.45
CA VAL A 185 -13.02 18.64 -6.34
C VAL A 185 -14.26 19.30 -5.77
N ARG A 186 -14.94 20.13 -6.58
CA ARG A 186 -16.19 20.80 -6.19
C ARG A 186 -17.34 19.80 -6.13
N THR A 187 -18.17 19.94 -5.10
CA THR A 187 -19.41 19.20 -4.89
C THR A 187 -20.55 20.18 -4.61
N LYS A 188 -21.78 19.68 -4.44
CA LYS A 188 -22.91 20.54 -4.08
C LYS A 188 -22.78 21.06 -2.65
N ARG A 189 -22.02 20.37 -1.80
CA ARG A 189 -21.80 20.69 -0.38
C ARG A 189 -20.35 21.12 -0.07
N GLY A 190 -19.69 21.81 -1.00
CA GLY A 190 -18.36 22.37 -0.80
C GLY A 190 -17.29 21.71 -1.68
N THR A 191 -16.14 21.39 -1.10
CA THR A 191 -15.00 20.82 -1.81
C THR A 191 -14.39 19.65 -1.06
N VAL A 192 -14.15 18.57 -1.80
CA VAL A 192 -13.45 17.36 -1.37
C VAL A 192 -11.97 17.49 -1.72
N VAL A 193 -11.09 17.03 -0.85
CA VAL A 193 -9.66 16.88 -1.16
C VAL A 193 -9.47 15.63 -2.03
N SER A 194 -8.69 15.73 -3.09
CA SER A 194 -8.29 14.59 -3.92
C SER A 194 -6.77 14.42 -3.88
N LEU A 195 -6.33 13.21 -3.56
CA LEU A 195 -4.92 12.81 -3.55
C LEU A 195 -4.75 11.64 -4.51
N THR A 196 -3.88 11.76 -5.51
CA THR A 196 -3.55 10.62 -6.38
C THR A 196 -2.13 10.18 -6.09
N ASN A 197 -1.99 8.96 -5.53
CA ASN A 197 -0.69 8.30 -5.42
C ASN A 197 -0.45 7.48 -6.68
N GLN A 198 0.51 7.93 -7.46
CA GLN A 198 0.97 7.26 -8.66
C GLN A 198 2.39 6.75 -8.44
N TYR A 199 2.59 5.47 -8.70
CA TYR A 199 3.91 4.88 -8.82
C TYR A 199 4.22 4.61 -10.29
N THR A 200 5.38 5.10 -10.75
CA THR A 200 5.88 4.83 -12.10
C THR A 200 6.98 3.80 -12.01
N LEU A 201 6.83 2.70 -12.74
CA LEU A 201 7.82 1.63 -12.86
C LEU A 201 8.51 1.69 -14.21
N ARG A 202 9.81 1.42 -14.23
CA ARG A 202 10.62 1.32 -15.45
C ARG A 202 11.55 0.09 -15.39
N PRO A 203 11.38 -0.91 -16.26
CA PRO A 203 12.28 -2.06 -16.36
C PRO A 203 13.68 -1.63 -16.76
N ARG A 204 14.71 -2.17 -16.07
CA ARG A 204 16.12 -1.93 -16.43
C ARG A 204 16.56 -2.78 -17.64
N VAL A 205 15.91 -3.91 -17.83
CA VAL A 205 16.16 -4.89 -18.90
C VAL A 205 14.83 -5.45 -19.40
N ASN A 206 14.85 -6.15 -20.52
CA ASN A 206 13.71 -6.96 -20.95
C ASN A 206 13.49 -8.10 -19.95
N GLN A 207 12.25 -8.33 -19.54
CA GLN A 207 11.89 -9.34 -18.55
C GLN A 207 10.70 -10.17 -19.02
N SER A 208 10.66 -11.43 -18.60
CA SER A 208 9.53 -12.33 -18.79
C SER A 208 9.31 -13.11 -17.50
N TRP A 209 8.07 -13.07 -17.00
CA TRP A 209 7.67 -13.66 -15.72
C TRP A 209 6.37 -14.43 -15.89
N GLU A 210 6.20 -15.50 -15.15
CA GLU A 210 4.94 -16.28 -15.15
C GLU A 210 3.76 -15.42 -14.74
N SER A 211 3.95 -14.54 -13.76
CA SER A 211 2.96 -13.53 -13.41
C SER A 211 3.62 -12.35 -12.71
N TRP A 212 2.91 -11.24 -12.77
CA TRP A 212 3.26 -10.01 -12.08
C TRP A 212 2.01 -9.39 -11.47
N ALA A 213 2.12 -8.89 -10.24
CA ALA A 213 1.06 -8.14 -9.60
C ALA A 213 1.62 -6.89 -8.92
N ILE A 214 0.81 -5.84 -8.86
CA ILE A 214 1.12 -4.60 -8.15
C ILE A 214 -0.08 -4.16 -7.31
N GLU A 215 0.21 -3.60 -6.15
CA GLU A 215 -0.77 -3.05 -5.24
C GLU A 215 -0.28 -1.75 -4.61
N GLN A 216 -1.23 -1.00 -4.06
CA GLN A 216 -0.95 0.07 -3.11
C GLN A 216 -1.55 -0.29 -1.76
N ALA A 217 -0.72 -0.20 -0.73
CA ALA A 217 -1.06 -0.56 0.62
C ALA A 217 -1.16 0.70 1.49
N PHE A 218 -2.20 0.73 2.32
CA PHE A 218 -2.46 1.77 3.30
C PHE A 218 -2.56 1.11 4.68
N TYR A 219 -1.50 1.23 5.46
CA TYR A 219 -1.38 0.64 6.78
C TYR A 219 -1.88 1.65 7.81
N LEU A 220 -2.89 1.28 8.57
CA LEU A 220 -3.62 2.15 9.48
C LEU A 220 -3.26 1.83 10.92
N ASN A 221 -3.12 2.88 11.72
CA ASN A 221 -2.81 2.76 13.14
C ASN A 221 -4.01 2.14 13.89
N LYS A 222 -3.79 0.95 14.47
CA LYS A 222 -4.83 0.18 15.17
C LYS A 222 -5.41 0.92 16.37
N ARG A 223 -4.59 1.64 17.13
CA ARG A 223 -5.04 2.47 18.26
C ARG A 223 -5.94 3.61 17.79
N VAL A 224 -5.51 4.35 16.77
CA VAL A 224 -6.32 5.42 16.17
C VAL A 224 -7.62 4.87 15.61
N ALA A 225 -7.58 3.72 14.92
CA ALA A 225 -8.77 3.06 14.40
C ALA A 225 -9.77 2.71 15.50
N SER A 226 -9.32 2.20 16.65
CA SER A 226 -10.18 1.90 17.80
C SER A 226 -10.70 3.18 18.47
N GLU A 227 -9.82 4.11 18.84
CA GLU A 227 -10.20 5.33 19.59
C GLU A 227 -11.08 6.29 18.78
N LYS A 228 -10.95 6.27 17.45
CA LYS A 228 -11.67 7.17 16.53
C LYS A 228 -12.73 6.44 15.69
N ASN A 229 -13.11 5.22 16.11
CA ASN A 229 -14.21 4.42 15.54
C ASN A 229 -14.12 4.30 14.00
N LEU A 230 -13.00 3.75 13.53
CA LEU A 230 -12.82 3.41 12.12
C LEU A 230 -13.93 2.46 11.67
N ARG A 231 -14.66 2.89 10.64
CA ARG A 231 -15.66 2.10 9.93
C ARG A 231 -15.29 1.99 8.47
N VAL A 232 -15.28 0.77 7.94
CA VAL A 232 -15.01 0.50 6.53
C VAL A 232 -16.30 0.10 5.84
N TYR A 233 -16.53 0.68 4.66
CA TYR A 233 -17.64 0.39 3.78
C TYR A 233 -17.11 -0.03 2.42
N LEU A 234 -17.68 -1.08 1.86
CA LEU A 234 -17.25 -1.69 0.61
C LEU A 234 -18.42 -1.69 -0.37
N ARG A 235 -18.18 -1.21 -1.59
CA ARG A 235 -19.18 -1.22 -2.67
C ARG A 235 -18.76 -2.17 -3.77
N GLY A 236 -19.62 -3.13 -4.10
CA GLY A 236 -19.46 -4.00 -5.25
C GLY A 236 -19.60 -3.25 -6.57
N TYR A 237 -18.81 -3.65 -7.57
CA TYR A 237 -18.85 -3.11 -8.92
C TYR A 237 -20.25 -3.14 -9.52
N GLY A 238 -20.63 -2.07 -10.23
CA GLY A 238 -21.97 -1.91 -10.78
C GLY A 238 -23.01 -1.75 -9.69
N LYS A 239 -22.61 -1.29 -8.50
CA LYS A 239 -23.47 -1.09 -7.33
C LYS A 239 -24.23 -2.34 -6.86
N THR A 240 -23.72 -3.52 -7.16
CA THR A 240 -24.38 -4.82 -6.96
C THR A 240 -24.58 -5.20 -5.50
N TRP A 241 -23.71 -4.72 -4.61
CA TRP A 241 -23.82 -4.94 -3.17
C TRP A 241 -23.13 -3.81 -2.40
N LEU A 242 -23.49 -3.69 -1.13
CA LEU A 242 -22.91 -2.76 -0.17
C LEU A 242 -22.67 -3.53 1.13
N GLU A 243 -21.48 -3.38 1.70
CA GLU A 243 -21.13 -4.02 2.95
C GLU A 243 -20.50 -3.00 3.91
N GLY A 244 -20.89 -3.06 5.18
CA GLY A 244 -20.44 -2.16 6.24
C GLY A 244 -21.58 -1.75 7.20
N PRO A 245 -21.25 -1.11 8.34
CA PRO A 245 -19.90 -0.75 8.78
C PRO A 245 -19.09 -1.96 9.27
N ILE A 246 -17.95 -2.22 8.63
CA ILE A 246 -16.94 -3.15 9.13
C ILE A 246 -16.07 -2.39 10.13
N ARG A 247 -15.84 -2.95 11.32
CA ARG A 247 -14.93 -2.38 12.33
C ARG A 247 -13.66 -3.21 12.39
N PRO A 248 -12.64 -2.87 11.58
CA PRO A 248 -11.45 -3.71 11.46
C PRO A 248 -10.69 -3.85 12.78
N SER A 249 -10.81 -2.90 13.72
CA SER A 249 -10.24 -2.99 15.08
C SER A 249 -10.73 -4.20 15.89
N GLU A 250 -11.85 -4.80 15.50
CA GLU A 250 -12.50 -5.92 16.20
C GLU A 250 -12.35 -7.23 15.42
N LEU A 251 -13.12 -8.26 15.78
CA LEU A 251 -13.32 -9.40 14.88
C LEU A 251 -14.40 -9.02 13.87
N TYR A 252 -14.17 -9.30 12.59
CA TYR A 252 -15.11 -9.01 11.52
C TYR A 252 -15.17 -10.16 10.52
N SER A 253 -16.26 -10.18 9.74
CA SER A 253 -16.38 -11.02 8.56
C SER A 253 -16.77 -10.16 7.37
N ILE A 254 -16.36 -10.59 6.18
CA ILE A 254 -16.79 -9.98 4.92
C ILE A 254 -17.54 -11.03 4.12
N GLN A 255 -18.84 -10.83 3.93
CA GLN A 255 -19.74 -11.76 3.23
C GLN A 255 -19.38 -11.89 1.75
N ASN A 256 -19.04 -10.77 1.10
CA ASN A 256 -18.67 -10.74 -0.32
C ASN A 256 -17.17 -10.94 -0.56
N SER A 257 -16.52 -11.73 0.30
CA SER A 257 -15.11 -12.07 0.15
C SER A 257 -14.90 -13.24 -0.81
N LEU A 258 -13.79 -13.20 -1.55
CA LEU A 258 -13.26 -14.36 -2.29
C LEU A 258 -12.75 -15.44 -1.34
N SER A 259 -12.09 -14.98 -0.30
CA SER A 259 -11.46 -15.77 0.72
C SER A 259 -11.34 -14.92 1.96
N GLY A 260 -11.40 -15.57 3.12
CA GLY A 260 -10.99 -14.92 4.34
C GLY A 260 -11.31 -15.70 5.58
N SER A 261 -10.68 -15.26 6.66
CA SER A 261 -10.92 -15.79 8.00
C SER A 261 -10.57 -14.73 9.04
N CYS A 262 -11.20 -14.84 10.20
CA CYS A 262 -10.91 -13.99 11.34
C CYS A 262 -10.74 -14.89 12.57
N THR A 263 -9.57 -14.82 13.18
CA THR A 263 -9.22 -15.50 14.42
C THR A 263 -8.87 -14.47 15.48
N SER A 264 -8.61 -14.92 16.70
CA SER A 264 -8.14 -14.06 17.78
C SER A 264 -6.82 -13.34 17.46
N THR A 265 -6.01 -13.86 16.54
CA THR A 265 -4.66 -13.35 16.23
C THR A 265 -4.56 -12.60 14.91
N LYS A 266 -5.48 -12.81 13.97
CA LYS A 266 -5.49 -12.13 12.67
C LYS A 266 -6.87 -12.13 12.03
N CYS A 267 -7.16 -11.13 11.21
CA CYS A 267 -8.29 -11.18 10.29
C CYS A 267 -7.82 -10.81 8.89
N ASP A 268 -8.25 -11.55 7.90
CA ASP A 268 -7.65 -11.57 6.58
C ASP A 268 -8.76 -11.84 5.57
N TYR A 269 -9.21 -10.81 4.85
CA TYR A 269 -10.30 -10.92 3.89
C TYR A 269 -9.97 -10.24 2.56
N GLN A 270 -10.03 -11.03 1.50
CA GLN A 270 -9.87 -10.56 0.12
C GLN A 270 -11.25 -10.41 -0.51
N THR A 271 -11.53 -9.27 -1.11
CA THR A 271 -12.79 -8.98 -1.78
C THR A 271 -12.68 -9.24 -3.27
N LYS A 272 -13.82 -9.45 -3.94
CA LYS A 272 -13.91 -9.47 -5.40
C LYS A 272 -14.56 -8.20 -5.92
N ASN A 273 -14.11 -7.72 -7.08
CA ASN A 273 -14.85 -6.79 -7.94
C ASN A 273 -15.42 -5.58 -7.17
N LEU A 274 -14.59 -4.83 -6.44
CA LEU A 274 -14.99 -3.59 -5.78
C LEU A 274 -15.08 -2.43 -6.76
N GLU A 275 -16.07 -1.56 -6.59
CA GLU A 275 -16.12 -0.24 -7.24
C GLU A 275 -15.29 0.79 -6.45
N TYR A 276 -15.43 0.77 -5.12
CA TYR A 276 -14.70 1.62 -4.19
C TYR A 276 -14.78 1.06 -2.76
N ALA A 277 -13.88 1.57 -1.91
CA ALA A 277 -13.97 1.45 -0.46
C ALA A 277 -14.07 2.84 0.17
N VAL A 278 -14.75 2.97 1.29
CA VAL A 278 -14.79 4.20 2.10
C VAL A 278 -14.41 3.87 3.53
N MET A 279 -13.35 4.50 4.03
CA MET A 279 -12.91 4.40 5.41
C MET A 279 -13.30 5.67 6.16
N VAL A 280 -13.96 5.55 7.31
CA VAL A 280 -14.53 6.68 8.04
C VAL A 280 -14.02 6.72 9.46
N TRP A 281 -13.47 7.86 9.87
CA TRP A 281 -13.06 8.15 11.25
C TRP A 281 -13.88 9.29 11.83
N ASN A 282 -14.06 9.29 13.15
CA ASN A 282 -14.55 10.47 13.86
C ASN A 282 -13.38 11.38 14.26
N VAL A 283 -13.36 12.60 13.72
CA VAL A 283 -12.32 13.60 13.94
C VAL A 283 -12.95 14.82 14.60
N MET A 284 -12.80 14.92 15.93
CA MET A 284 -13.36 16.01 16.73
C MET A 284 -14.88 16.16 16.52
N GLY A 285 -15.62 15.05 16.64
CA GLY A 285 -17.09 15.03 16.53
C GLY A 285 -17.63 15.01 15.10
N ARG A 286 -16.78 15.05 14.08
CA ARG A 286 -17.18 15.01 12.67
C ARG A 286 -16.69 13.73 12.00
N ASP A 287 -17.56 13.07 11.26
CA ASP A 287 -17.17 11.94 10.41
C ASP A 287 -16.45 12.43 9.15
N ILE A 288 -15.19 12.02 9.00
CA ILE A 288 -14.35 12.28 7.83
C ILE A 288 -14.08 10.94 7.14
N GLY A 289 -14.42 10.87 5.86
CA GLY A 289 -14.19 9.70 5.02
C GLY A 289 -12.97 9.83 4.12
N VAL A 290 -12.31 8.72 3.86
CA VAL A 290 -11.32 8.52 2.79
C VAL A 290 -11.91 7.47 1.83
N ALA A 291 -12.35 7.91 0.66
CA ALA A 291 -12.84 7.04 -0.40
C ALA A 291 -11.70 6.68 -1.36
N ILE A 292 -11.53 5.38 -1.62
CA ILE A 292 -10.42 4.80 -2.36
C ILE A 292 -10.95 4.20 -3.66
N ARG A 293 -10.39 4.62 -4.79
CA ARG A 293 -10.69 4.07 -6.11
C ARG A 293 -9.45 4.10 -7.02
N PRO A 294 -9.02 2.95 -7.58
CA PRO A 294 -8.01 2.91 -8.64
C PRO A 294 -8.35 3.78 -9.84
N ASN A 295 -7.33 4.36 -10.45
CA ASN A 295 -7.51 5.10 -11.70
C ASN A 295 -7.59 4.11 -12.87
N ASN A 296 -8.49 4.37 -13.82
CA ASN A 296 -8.62 3.60 -15.07
C ASN A 296 -8.99 2.11 -14.89
N THR A 297 -9.44 1.70 -13.71
CA THR A 297 -9.96 0.35 -13.48
C THR A 297 -11.38 0.46 -12.94
N PRO A 298 -12.39 -0.06 -13.67
CA PRO A 298 -13.78 0.05 -13.24
C PRO A 298 -14.08 -0.79 -11.99
N SER A 299 -13.31 -1.86 -11.78
CA SER A 299 -13.38 -2.68 -10.57
C SER A 299 -12.02 -3.18 -10.13
N PHE A 300 -11.83 -3.47 -8.85
CA PHE A 300 -10.55 -3.93 -8.30
C PHE A 300 -10.72 -4.97 -7.19
N TYR A 301 -9.61 -5.62 -6.81
CA TYR A 301 -9.56 -6.49 -5.63
C TYR A 301 -9.04 -5.68 -4.45
N GLY A 302 -9.79 -5.68 -3.36
CA GLY A 302 -9.37 -5.12 -2.08
C GLY A 302 -8.97 -6.23 -1.13
N HIS A 303 -8.06 -5.94 -0.21
CA HIS A 303 -7.66 -6.87 0.84
C HIS A 303 -7.61 -6.10 2.16
N LEU A 304 -8.50 -6.46 3.09
CA LEU A 304 -8.54 -5.91 4.43
C LEU A 304 -7.96 -6.92 5.41
N ASN A 305 -6.77 -6.62 5.90
CA ASN A 305 -6.06 -7.39 6.90
C ASN A 305 -6.04 -6.64 8.25
N MET A 306 -6.00 -7.41 9.33
CA MET A 306 -5.71 -6.95 10.67
C MET A 306 -4.69 -7.92 11.28
N VAL A 307 -3.50 -7.40 11.55
CA VAL A 307 -2.46 -8.12 12.29
C VAL A 307 -2.61 -7.80 13.77
N LYS A 308 -3.05 -8.76 14.59
CA LYS A 308 -3.21 -8.54 16.06
C LYS A 308 -1.99 -8.98 16.86
N SER A 309 -1.33 -10.05 16.45
CA SER A 309 -0.16 -10.62 17.13
C SER A 309 0.65 -11.50 16.16
N GLY A 310 1.94 -11.72 16.44
CA GLY A 310 2.78 -12.67 15.69
C GLY A 310 3.75 -12.07 14.69
N ILE A 311 3.86 -10.73 14.64
CA ILE A 311 4.95 -10.02 13.94
C ILE A 311 5.80 -9.31 15.00
N ASP A 312 7.11 -9.58 14.99
CA ASP A 312 8.21 -8.84 15.65
C ASP A 312 8.03 -8.37 17.11
N GLY A 313 7.38 -9.18 17.96
CA GLY A 313 7.25 -8.88 19.40
C GLY A 313 5.83 -8.45 19.83
N CYS A 314 4.88 -8.40 18.90
CA CYS A 314 3.46 -8.29 19.23
C CYS A 314 2.93 -9.64 19.74
N SER A 315 2.98 -9.88 21.05
CA SER A 315 2.49 -11.11 21.69
C SER A 315 1.05 -11.01 22.20
N ASN A 316 0.54 -9.80 22.46
CA ASN A 316 -0.80 -9.56 22.98
C ASN A 316 -1.76 -9.05 21.88
N PRO A 317 -2.73 -9.87 21.43
CA PRO A 317 -3.71 -9.46 20.41
C PRO A 317 -4.56 -8.23 20.79
N SER A 318 -4.75 -8.00 22.09
CA SER A 318 -5.51 -6.88 22.64
C SER A 318 -4.71 -5.59 22.74
N ASP A 319 -3.39 -5.62 22.52
CA ASP A 319 -2.60 -4.39 22.51
C ASP A 319 -2.88 -3.61 21.22
N HIS A 320 -3.55 -2.46 21.34
CA HIS A 320 -3.84 -1.58 20.23
C HIS A 320 -2.63 -0.77 19.78
N ASN A 321 -1.56 -0.72 20.58
CA ASN A 321 -0.28 -0.17 20.18
C ASN A 321 0.54 -1.18 19.37
N CYS A 322 0.08 -2.42 19.18
CA CYS A 322 0.82 -3.43 18.43
C CYS A 322 0.03 -3.94 17.23
N GLY A 323 0.73 -4.16 16.11
CA GLY A 323 0.16 -4.56 14.83
C GLY A 323 -0.44 -3.40 14.04
N SER A 324 -1.19 -3.75 12.99
CA SER A 324 -1.70 -2.81 11.99
C SER A 324 -3.01 -3.30 11.38
N ILE A 325 -3.76 -2.36 10.81
CA ILE A 325 -4.87 -2.65 9.91
C ILE A 325 -4.41 -2.30 8.52
N ASP A 326 -4.39 -3.26 7.61
CA ASP A 326 -3.81 -3.08 6.30
C ASP A 326 -4.90 -3.12 5.27
N TRP A 327 -4.92 -2.11 4.41
CA TRP A 327 -5.75 -2.10 3.23
C TRP A 327 -4.88 -2.13 1.99
N HIS A 328 -4.98 -3.22 1.23
CA HIS A 328 -4.31 -3.35 -0.06
C HIS A 328 -5.31 -3.17 -1.18
N THR A 329 -4.94 -2.32 -2.13
CA THR A 329 -5.66 -2.09 -3.38
C THR A 329 -4.86 -2.73 -4.50
N VAL A 330 -5.31 -3.89 -4.98
CA VAL A 330 -4.64 -4.59 -6.09
C VAL A 330 -5.02 -3.90 -7.39
N LEU A 331 -4.01 -3.40 -8.10
CA LEU A 331 -4.21 -2.55 -9.28
C LEU A 331 -4.12 -3.36 -10.57
N GLN A 332 -3.25 -4.35 -10.60
CA GLN A 332 -3.09 -5.23 -11.74
C GLN A 332 -2.52 -6.57 -11.27
N ASN A 333 -3.00 -7.64 -11.90
CA ASN A 333 -2.44 -8.98 -11.82
C ASN A 333 -2.42 -9.52 -13.25
N THR A 334 -1.25 -9.88 -13.75
CA THR A 334 -1.03 -10.21 -15.17
C THR A 334 -0.25 -11.50 -15.30
N PRO A 335 -0.89 -12.59 -15.77
CA PRO A 335 -0.17 -13.81 -16.14
C PRO A 335 0.66 -13.56 -17.41
N ASN A 336 1.72 -14.34 -17.58
CA ASN A 336 2.66 -14.27 -18.71
C ASN A 336 3.16 -12.84 -18.95
N PHE A 337 3.60 -12.20 -17.88
CA PHE A 337 3.97 -10.80 -17.91
C PHE A 337 5.29 -10.59 -18.61
N THR A 338 5.29 -9.71 -19.60
CA THR A 338 6.50 -9.24 -20.27
C THR A 338 6.72 -7.76 -19.99
N ALA A 339 7.98 -7.39 -19.82
CA ALA A 339 8.38 -6.00 -19.60
C ALA A 339 9.49 -5.65 -20.59
N ILE A 340 9.33 -4.53 -21.30
CA ILE A 340 10.34 -4.03 -22.24
C ILE A 340 11.22 -3.03 -21.49
N ALA A 341 12.53 -3.14 -21.66
CA ALA A 341 13.51 -2.22 -21.08
C ALA A 341 13.12 -0.77 -21.33
N ASN A 342 13.21 0.06 -20.29
CA ASN A 342 12.90 1.49 -20.28
C ASN A 342 11.43 1.87 -20.54
N LEU A 343 10.53 0.94 -20.85
CA LEU A 343 9.12 1.24 -21.05
C LEU A 343 8.45 1.54 -19.71
N GLN A 344 7.99 2.77 -19.54
CA GLN A 344 7.36 3.22 -18.30
C GLN A 344 5.92 2.72 -18.19
N ARG A 345 5.56 2.28 -16.98
CA ARG A 345 4.19 1.89 -16.63
C ARG A 345 3.77 2.65 -15.37
N LYS A 346 2.56 3.19 -15.38
CA LYS A 346 2.04 4.06 -14.31
C LYS A 346 0.86 3.40 -13.65
N TYR A 347 0.87 3.42 -12.32
CA TYR A 347 -0.12 2.78 -11.48
C TYR A 347 -0.59 3.76 -10.45
N ALA A 348 -1.89 4.07 -10.42
CA ALA A 348 -2.40 5.15 -9.60
C ALA A 348 -3.69 4.77 -8.86
N VAL A 349 -3.78 5.20 -7.60
CA VAL A 349 -5.02 5.20 -6.80
C VAL A 349 -5.34 6.63 -6.41
N THR A 350 -6.60 7.00 -6.54
CA THR A 350 -7.10 8.26 -6.01
C THR A 350 -7.84 8.06 -4.71
N TYR A 351 -7.51 8.91 -3.74
CA TYR A 351 -8.07 9.00 -2.41
C TYR A 351 -8.83 10.33 -2.31
N TYR A 352 -10.14 10.24 -2.15
CA TYR A 352 -11.00 11.40 -1.95
C TYR A 352 -11.30 11.55 -0.46
N VAL A 353 -11.04 12.73 0.10
CA VAL A 353 -11.19 12.99 1.53
C VAL A 353 -12.16 14.14 1.76
N GLY A 354 -13.22 13.87 2.52
CA GLY A 354 -14.29 14.84 2.79
C GLY A 354 -15.28 14.33 3.82
N THR A 355 -16.32 15.12 4.08
CA THR A 355 -17.47 14.63 4.86
C THR A 355 -18.24 13.57 4.08
N LEU A 356 -19.06 12.77 4.77
CA LEU A 356 -19.85 11.72 4.12
C LEU A 356 -20.78 12.27 3.04
N GLU A 357 -21.36 13.44 3.26
CA GLU A 357 -22.25 14.09 2.30
C GLU A 357 -21.50 14.64 1.08
N GLN A 358 -20.27 15.13 1.28
CA GLN A 358 -19.40 15.57 0.19
C GLN A 358 -18.93 14.39 -0.66
N LEU A 359 -18.57 13.26 -0.04
CA LEU A 359 -18.19 12.04 -0.75
C LEU A 359 -19.38 11.42 -1.49
N ALA A 360 -20.59 11.46 -0.91
CA ALA A 360 -21.80 11.01 -1.56
C ALA A 360 -22.13 11.80 -2.83
N ASP A 361 -21.87 13.12 -2.86
CA ASP A 361 -22.01 13.94 -4.07
C ASP A 361 -21.07 13.52 -5.21
N LEU A 362 -19.95 12.86 -4.89
CA LEU A 362 -19.03 12.25 -5.85
C LEU A 362 -19.39 10.80 -6.22
N GLY A 363 -20.48 10.26 -5.67
CA GLY A 363 -20.96 8.90 -5.91
C GLY A 363 -20.47 7.84 -4.91
N PHE A 364 -19.71 8.23 -3.88
CA PHE A 364 -19.25 7.33 -2.82
C PHE A 364 -20.30 7.22 -1.70
N THR A 365 -21.37 6.46 -1.95
CA THR A 365 -22.49 6.30 -1.01
C THR A 365 -22.28 5.09 -0.09
N ILE A 366 -22.49 5.29 1.21
CA ILE A 366 -22.35 4.24 2.24
C ILE A 366 -23.71 3.73 2.77
N LYS A 367 -24.81 4.15 2.13
CA LYS A 367 -26.19 3.77 2.42
C LYS A 367 -26.96 3.66 1.11
#